data_AF-A0A5J4Z6Y6-F1
#
_entry.id   AF-A0A5J4Z6Y6-F1
#
_cell.length_a   1.000
_cell.length_b   1.000
_cell.length_c   1.000
_cell.angle_alpha   90.00
_cell.angle_beta   90.00
_cell.angle_gamma   90.00
#
_symmetry.space_group_name_H-M   'P 1'
#
loop_
_entity.id
_entity.type
_entity.pdbx_description
1 polymer ?
#
loop_
_entity_poly.entity_id
_entity_poly.type
_entity_poly.pdbx_seq_one_letter_code
_entity_poly.pdbx_strand_id
1 'polypeptide(L)'
;MPDAVSDIARPAPLATSSVLYAASKYIGILCRGENVSYLECKAEHANPADCLDRGAKVQSCVADVLAALASTCPESFTQYAKCIEDEPMEEYAFHECRSRETVLSKCAVPALKIKEVYAELEAAHAAAVEASAAAETQTAGGSAASEGAPASSVSAAAASPSER
;
A
#
# COMPACT_ATOMS: atom_id res chain seq x y z
N MET A 1 4.64 -27.53 -11.26
CA MET A 1 5.19 -26.40 -12.02
C MET A 1 6.42 -25.90 -11.28
N PRO A 2 7.63 -26.26 -11.71
CA PRO A 2 8.86 -25.68 -11.16
C PRO A 2 9.25 -24.41 -11.93
N ASP A 3 9.94 -23.50 -11.23
CA ASP A 3 10.81 -22.42 -11.76
C ASP A 3 10.30 -20.98 -11.96
N ALA A 4 9.27 -20.53 -11.22
CA ALA A 4 8.97 -19.08 -11.11
C ALA A 4 9.78 -18.37 -10.00
N VAL A 5 10.51 -19.11 -9.14
CA VAL A 5 11.27 -18.56 -8.01
C VAL A 5 12.68 -18.09 -8.40
N SER A 6 13.13 -18.41 -9.63
CA SER A 6 14.50 -18.12 -10.07
C SER A 6 14.70 -16.70 -10.62
N ASP A 7 13.62 -15.97 -10.94
CA ASP A 7 13.67 -14.60 -11.49
C ASP A 7 13.57 -13.48 -10.43
N ILE A 8 13.51 -13.84 -9.14
CA ILE A 8 13.80 -12.88 -8.04
C ILE A 8 15.31 -12.50 -8.03
N ALA A 9 16.10 -13.07 -8.94
CA ALA A 9 17.52 -12.83 -9.11
C ALA A 9 17.83 -11.48 -9.81
N ARG A 10 17.74 -10.36 -9.08
CA ARG A 10 18.71 -9.24 -9.16
C ARG A 10 18.71 -8.42 -7.87
N PRO A 11 19.86 -7.82 -7.50
CA PRO A 11 20.34 -7.77 -6.15
C PRO A 11 19.90 -6.45 -5.52
N ALA A 12 18.68 -6.41 -4.99
CA ALA A 12 18.54 -5.63 -3.77
C ALA A 12 19.38 -6.37 -2.71
N PRO A 13 20.29 -5.71 -1.98
CA PRO A 13 20.83 -6.34 -0.78
C PRO A 13 19.63 -6.81 0.03
N LEU A 14 19.61 -8.09 0.42
CA LEU A 14 18.57 -8.61 1.30
C LEU A 14 18.61 -7.76 2.57
N ALA A 15 17.75 -6.75 2.61
CA ALA A 15 17.72 -5.80 3.70
C ALA A 15 17.22 -6.55 4.93
N THR A 16 17.91 -6.38 6.06
CA THR A 16 17.42 -6.88 7.33
C THR A 16 16.10 -6.18 7.66
N SER A 17 15.31 -6.77 8.55
CA SER A 17 14.07 -6.16 9.03
C SER A 17 14.31 -4.75 9.58
N SER A 18 15.40 -4.52 10.32
CA SER A 18 15.78 -3.22 10.87
C SER A 18 16.01 -2.15 9.80
N VAL A 19 16.67 -2.51 8.69
CA VAL A 19 16.90 -1.61 7.54
C VAL A 19 15.58 -1.26 6.84
N LEU A 20 14.70 -2.24 6.62
CA LEU A 20 13.39 -2.01 6.04
C LEU A 20 12.50 -1.14 6.95
N TYR A 21 12.54 -1.37 8.26
CA TYR A 21 11.82 -0.56 9.23
C TYR A 21 12.34 0.89 9.25
N ALA A 22 13.66 1.08 9.22
CA ALA A 22 14.27 2.41 9.12
C ALA A 22 13.85 3.17 7.86
N ALA A 23 13.68 2.45 6.74
CA ALA A 23 13.29 3.00 5.45
C ALA A 23 11.76 3.12 5.23
N SER A 24 10.95 2.48 6.07
CA SER A 24 9.51 2.26 5.86
C SER A 24 8.71 3.53 5.51
N LYS A 25 8.98 4.63 6.21
CA LYS A 25 8.32 5.93 5.95
C LYS A 25 8.59 6.43 4.54
N TYR A 26 9.84 6.34 4.09
CA TYR A 26 10.25 6.80 2.75
C TYR A 26 9.71 5.89 1.66
N ILE A 27 9.73 4.57 1.88
CA ILE A 27 9.12 3.58 0.97
C ILE A 27 7.62 3.86 0.81
N GLY A 28 6.90 4.11 1.90
CA GLY A 28 5.46 4.37 1.86
C GLY A 28 5.08 5.61 1.05
N ILE A 29 5.95 6.63 1.01
CA ILE A 29 5.73 7.86 0.27
C ILE A 29 6.15 7.70 -1.19
N LEU A 30 7.40 7.28 -1.42
CA LEU A 30 8.00 7.22 -2.75
C LEU A 30 7.43 6.10 -3.60
N CYS A 31 7.09 4.96 -2.99
CA CYS A 31 6.55 3.80 -3.70
C CYS A 31 5.02 3.68 -3.58
N ARG A 32 4.32 4.76 -3.17
CA ARG A 32 2.86 4.72 -2.99
C ARG A 32 2.12 4.25 -4.24
N GLY A 33 2.49 4.78 -5.41
CA GLY A 33 1.83 4.44 -6.68
C GLY A 33 1.92 2.95 -7.01
N GLU A 34 3.14 2.39 -6.96
CA GLU A 34 3.36 0.97 -7.24
C GLU A 34 2.68 0.07 -6.19
N ASN A 35 2.74 0.45 -4.91
CA ASN A 35 2.09 -0.30 -3.83
C ASN A 35 0.57 -0.33 -3.99
N VAL A 36 -0.06 0.81 -4.28
CA VAL A 36 -1.51 0.89 -4.52
C VAL A 36 -1.89 0.08 -5.75
N SER A 37 -1.14 0.20 -6.85
CA SER A 37 -1.40 -0.57 -8.07
C SER A 37 -1.32 -2.09 -7.83
N TYR A 38 -0.38 -2.55 -7.01
CA TYR A 38 -0.30 -3.95 -6.61
C TYR A 38 -1.50 -4.38 -5.75
N LEU A 39 -1.93 -3.55 -4.81
CA LEU A 39 -3.08 -3.85 -3.94
C LEU A 39 -4.40 -3.87 -4.71
N GLU A 40 -4.58 -2.97 -5.68
CA GLU A 40 -5.74 -2.96 -6.59
C GLU A 40 -5.81 -4.25 -7.40
N CYS A 41 -4.69 -4.67 -8.01
CA CYS A 41 -4.62 -5.94 -8.73
C CYS A 41 -4.99 -7.12 -7.84
N LYS A 42 -4.47 -7.16 -6.61
CA LYS A 42 -4.76 -8.23 -5.66
C LYS A 42 -6.23 -8.24 -5.22
N ALA A 43 -6.91 -7.09 -5.23
CA ALA A 43 -8.33 -7.00 -4.93
C ALA A 43 -9.19 -7.54 -6.09
N GLU A 44 -8.75 -7.34 -7.33
CA GLU A 44 -9.45 -7.77 -8.56
C GLU A 44 -9.19 -9.25 -8.90
N HIS A 45 -8.02 -9.78 -8.57
CA HIS A 45 -7.55 -11.10 -8.97
C HIS A 45 -7.33 -12.04 -7.78
N ALA A 46 -7.99 -13.20 -7.80
CA ALA A 46 -7.78 -14.25 -6.80
C ALA A 46 -6.45 -15.01 -6.99
N ASN A 47 -5.94 -15.06 -8.23
CA ASN A 47 -4.68 -15.72 -8.55
C ASN A 47 -3.50 -14.75 -8.36
N PRO A 48 -2.56 -15.01 -7.42
CA PRO A 48 -1.44 -14.10 -7.19
C PRO A 48 -0.47 -13.99 -8.37
N ALA A 49 -0.45 -14.96 -9.28
CA ALA A 49 0.42 -14.92 -10.47
C ALA A 49 0.07 -13.76 -11.42
N ASP A 50 -1.19 -13.31 -11.41
CA ASP A 50 -1.67 -12.23 -12.30
C ASP A 50 -1.07 -10.86 -11.93
N CYS A 51 -0.54 -10.71 -10.71
CA CYS A 51 -0.03 -9.44 -10.18
C CYS A 51 1.51 -9.39 -10.05
N LEU A 52 2.23 -10.40 -10.56
CA LEU A 52 3.70 -10.50 -10.41
C LEU A 52 4.44 -9.32 -11.02
N ASP A 53 4.00 -8.83 -12.19
CA ASP A 53 4.61 -7.68 -12.85
C ASP A 53 4.52 -6.41 -11.99
N ARG A 54 3.38 -6.20 -11.32
CA ARG A 54 3.19 -5.07 -10.37
C ARG A 54 4.04 -5.28 -9.12
N GLY A 55 4.14 -6.52 -8.63
CA GLY A 55 5.03 -6.87 -7.52
C GLY A 55 6.50 -6.59 -7.82
N ALA A 56 6.97 -6.89 -9.04
CA ALA A 56 8.34 -6.59 -9.47
C ALA A 56 8.63 -5.08 -9.47
N LYS A 57 7.67 -4.24 -9.87
CA LYS A 57 7.80 -2.78 -9.80
C LYS A 57 7.90 -2.27 -8.37
N VAL A 58 7.10 -2.82 -7.45
CA VAL A 58 7.21 -2.51 -6.02
C VAL A 58 8.62 -2.82 -5.51
N GLN A 59 9.15 -4.01 -5.81
CA GLN A 59 10.49 -4.42 -5.38
C GLN A 59 11.59 -3.52 -5.98
N SER A 60 11.47 -3.15 -7.26
CA SER A 60 12.39 -2.21 -7.91
C SER A 60 12.37 -0.85 -7.21
N CYS A 61 11.18 -0.30 -6.94
CA CYS A 61 11.06 0.98 -6.25
C CYS A 61 11.69 0.94 -4.84
N VAL A 62 11.44 -0.13 -4.08
CA VAL A 62 12.04 -0.30 -2.75
C VAL A 62 13.56 -0.37 -2.83
N ALA A 63 14.11 -1.12 -3.80
CA ALA A 63 15.55 -1.20 -4.01
C ALA A 63 16.17 0.17 -4.30
N ASP A 64 15.52 0.98 -5.14
CA ASP A 64 15.96 2.34 -5.47
C ASP A 64 15.95 3.25 -4.24
N VAL A 65 14.91 3.18 -3.40
CA VAL A 65 14.84 3.95 -2.15
C VAL A 65 15.95 3.56 -1.18
N LEU A 66 16.20 2.26 -1.01
CA LEU A 66 17.28 1.77 -0.14
C LEU A 66 18.65 2.21 -0.65
N ALA A 67 18.89 2.13 -1.96
CA ALA A 67 20.12 2.59 -2.58
C ALA A 67 20.30 4.12 -2.43
N ALA A 68 19.23 4.89 -2.57
CA ALA A 68 19.25 6.33 -2.39
C ALA A 68 19.57 6.72 -0.93
N LEU A 69 18.94 6.08 0.06
CA LEU A 69 19.23 6.31 1.48
C LEU A 69 20.68 5.95 1.84
N ALA A 70 21.15 4.79 1.36
CA ALA A 70 22.51 4.31 1.62
C ALA A 70 23.58 5.17 0.95
N SER A 71 23.29 5.83 -0.17
CA SER A 71 24.26 6.69 -0.88
C SER A 71 24.22 8.14 -0.41
N THR A 72 23.04 8.68 -0.08
CA THR A 72 22.88 10.10 0.28
C THR A 72 23.03 10.38 1.77
N CYS A 73 22.55 9.46 2.63
CA CYS A 73 22.53 9.62 4.08
C CYS A 73 23.14 8.39 4.79
N PRO A 74 24.33 7.88 4.40
CA PRO A 74 24.85 6.59 4.84
C PRO A 74 24.97 6.47 6.36
N GLU A 75 25.53 7.50 7.01
CA GLU A 75 25.82 7.48 8.43
C GLU A 75 24.56 7.53 9.29
N SER A 76 23.67 8.50 9.04
CA SER A 76 22.43 8.65 9.80
C SER A 76 21.47 7.49 9.56
N PHE A 77 21.46 6.93 8.34
CA PHE A 77 20.66 5.75 8.01
C PHE A 77 21.16 4.51 8.76
N THR A 78 22.46 4.26 8.73
CA THR A 78 23.08 3.12 9.45
C THR A 78 22.88 3.24 10.96
N GLN A 79 23.07 4.44 11.53
CA GLN A 79 22.88 4.65 12.98
C GLN A 79 21.44 4.41 13.43
N TYR A 80 20.46 4.79 12.61
CA TYR A 80 19.05 4.56 12.90
C TYR A 80 18.66 3.09 12.76
N ALA A 81 19.06 2.44 11.66
CA ALA A 81 18.82 1.02 11.45
C ALA A 81 19.45 0.17 12.56
N LYS A 82 20.69 0.48 12.96
CA LYS A 82 21.36 -0.19 14.07
C LYS A 82 20.63 -0.02 15.40
N CYS A 83 20.10 1.18 15.69
CA CYS A 83 19.30 1.38 16.89
C CYS A 83 18.08 0.45 16.91
N ILE A 84 17.34 0.37 15.80
CA ILE A 84 16.18 -0.53 15.69
C ILE A 84 16.59 -2.00 15.87
N GLU A 85 17.77 -2.39 15.37
CA GLU A 85 18.30 -3.75 15.51
C GLU A 85 18.74 -4.09 16.94
N ASP A 86 19.30 -3.12 17.66
CA ASP A 86 19.79 -3.29 19.03
C ASP A 86 18.62 -3.35 20.06
N GLU A 87 17.45 -2.80 19.72
CA GLU A 87 16.26 -2.83 20.59
C GLU A 87 15.60 -4.22 20.65
N PRO A 88 15.08 -4.64 21.82
CA PRO A 88 14.45 -5.94 21.97
C PRO A 88 13.21 -6.11 21.07
N MET A 89 13.15 -7.25 20.40
CA MET A 89 12.17 -7.59 19.34
C MET A 89 10.72 -7.68 19.82
N GLU A 90 10.46 -7.76 21.14
CA GLU A 90 9.09 -7.90 21.67
C GLU A 90 8.23 -6.65 21.42
N GLU A 91 8.83 -5.47 21.21
CA GLU A 91 8.05 -4.24 20.98
C GLU A 91 8.59 -3.34 19.86
N TYR A 92 9.73 -3.68 19.22
CA TYR A 92 10.46 -2.79 18.28
C TYR A 92 10.37 -1.34 18.75
N ALA A 93 11.06 -1.01 19.84
CA ALA A 93 10.91 0.25 20.59
C ALA A 93 11.32 1.48 19.75
N PHE A 94 10.55 1.83 18.72
CA PHE A 94 10.79 2.96 17.81
C PHE A 94 10.90 4.30 18.56
N HIS A 95 10.28 4.37 19.74
CA HIS A 95 10.31 5.53 20.62
C HIS A 95 11.74 5.82 21.13
N GLU A 96 12.51 4.78 21.44
CA GLU A 96 13.91 4.92 21.89
C GLU A 96 14.82 5.45 20.77
N CYS A 97 14.47 5.13 19.51
CA CYS A 97 15.25 5.54 18.34
C CYS A 97 14.80 6.86 17.68
N ARG A 98 13.83 7.61 18.25
CA ARG A 98 13.30 8.87 17.64
C ARG A 98 14.35 9.95 17.46
N SER A 99 15.35 10.00 18.33
CA SER A 99 16.46 10.96 18.20
C SER A 99 17.26 10.71 16.92
N ARG A 100 17.60 9.45 16.64
CA ARG A 100 18.31 9.02 15.42
C ARG A 100 17.44 9.12 14.18
N GLU A 101 16.16 8.81 14.30
CA GLU A 101 15.19 9.04 13.24
C GLU A 101 15.14 10.52 12.82
N THR A 102 15.17 11.44 13.79
CA THR A 102 15.18 12.88 13.53
C THR A 102 16.44 13.30 12.77
N VAL A 103 17.60 12.72 13.10
CA VAL A 103 18.85 12.96 12.37
C VAL A 103 18.76 12.46 10.94
N LEU A 104 18.23 11.25 10.72
CA LEU A 104 18.00 10.72 9.38
C LEU A 104 17.03 11.60 8.58
N SER A 105 15.89 11.96 9.17
CA SER A 105 14.84 12.76 8.52
C SER A 105 15.36 14.12 8.03
N LYS A 106 16.22 14.79 8.82
CA LYS A 106 16.87 16.05 8.42
C LYS A 106 17.71 15.92 7.13
N CYS A 107 18.27 14.74 6.87
CA CYS A 107 19.02 14.45 5.65
C CYS A 107 18.11 13.94 4.52
N ALA A 108 17.32 12.90 4.79
CA ALA A 108 16.58 12.16 3.78
C ALA A 108 15.41 12.94 3.18
N VAL A 109 14.68 13.74 3.99
CA VAL A 109 13.54 14.52 3.49
C VAL A 109 13.92 15.48 2.37
N PRO A 110 14.95 16.33 2.50
CA PRO A 110 15.40 17.17 1.40
C PRO A 110 16.10 16.36 0.30
N ALA A 111 16.95 15.38 0.63
CA ALA A 111 17.71 14.62 -0.36
C ALA A 111 16.83 13.81 -1.32
N LEU A 112 15.73 13.25 -0.80
CA LEU A 112 14.76 12.45 -1.56
C LEU A 112 13.52 13.25 -1.99
N LYS A 113 13.55 14.59 -1.82
CA LYS A 113 12.47 15.50 -2.24
C LYS A 113 11.08 15.11 -1.72
N ILE A 114 11.02 14.55 -0.52
CA ILE A 114 9.81 13.99 0.06
C ILE A 114 8.66 15.01 0.16
N LYS A 115 8.98 16.29 0.41
CA LYS A 115 7.97 17.36 0.48
C LYS A 115 7.26 17.60 -0.86
N GLU A 116 7.99 17.47 -1.97
CA GLU A 116 7.43 17.64 -3.32
C GLU A 116 6.46 16.48 -3.60
N VAL A 117 6.87 15.25 -3.29
CA VAL A 117 6.02 14.06 -3.43
C VAL A 117 4.77 14.16 -2.56
N TYR A 118 4.87 14.67 -1.34
CA TYR A 118 3.68 14.90 -0.51
C TYR A 118 2.71 15.91 -1.13
N ALA A 119 3.19 17.01 -1.68
CA ALA A 119 2.34 17.99 -2.33
C ALA A 119 1.60 17.39 -3.54
N GLU A 120 2.29 16.55 -4.33
CA GLU A 120 1.69 15.80 -5.44
C GLU A 120 0.62 14.80 -4.93
N LEU A 121 0.92 14.08 -3.85
CA LEU A 121 0.00 13.13 -3.23
C LEU A 121 -1.24 13.81 -2.61
N GLU A 122 -1.07 14.98 -2.01
CA GLU A 122 -2.18 15.78 -1.47
C GLU A 122 -3.09 16.28 -2.59
N ALA A 123 -2.51 16.77 -3.69
CA ALA A 123 -3.28 17.15 -4.88
C ALA A 123 -4.04 15.95 -5.47
N ALA A 124 -3.40 14.79 -5.58
CA ALA A 124 -4.04 13.57 -6.06
C ALA A 124 -5.18 13.10 -5.13
N HIS A 125 -4.99 13.17 -3.81
CA HIS A 125 -6.03 12.84 -2.85
C HIS A 125 -7.22 13.81 -2.92
N ALA A 126 -6.96 15.11 -3.03
CA ALA A 126 -8.02 16.11 -3.19
C ALA A 126 -8.87 15.83 -4.44
N ALA A 127 -8.22 15.55 -5.59
CA ALA A 127 -8.92 15.19 -6.82
C ALA A 127 -9.75 13.90 -6.68
N ALA A 128 -9.24 12.89 -5.96
CA ALA A 128 -9.97 11.65 -5.70
C ALA A 128 -11.21 11.88 -4.82
N VAL A 129 -11.11 12.72 -3.79
CA VAL A 129 -12.27 13.11 -2.94
C VAL A 129 -13.33 13.80 -3.78
N GLU A 130 -12.93 14.74 -4.66
CA GLU A 130 -13.87 15.42 -5.57
C GLU A 130 -14.55 14.45 -6.54
N ALA A 131 -13.81 13.52 -7.14
CA ALA A 131 -14.35 12.49 -8.02
C ALA A 131 -15.36 11.59 -7.29
N SER A 132 -15.06 11.21 -6.05
CA SER A 132 -15.96 10.39 -5.22
C SER A 132 -17.27 11.14 -4.88
N ALA A 133 -17.19 12.43 -4.55
CA ALA A 133 -18.37 13.27 -4.30
C ALA A 133 -19.25 13.41 -5.57
N ALA A 134 -18.64 13.52 -6.75
CA ALA A 134 -19.38 13.56 -8.02
C ALA A 134 -20.12 12.24 -8.31
N ALA A 135 -19.53 11.09 -7.98
CA ALA A 135 -20.16 9.77 -8.17
C ALA A 135 -21.38 9.56 -7.27
N GLU A 136 -21.36 10.08 -6.03
CA GLU A 136 -22.51 10.00 -5.11
C GLU A 136 -23.72 10.80 -5.62
N THR A 137 -23.52 11.95 -6.25
CA THR A 137 -24.62 12.77 -6.79
C THR A 137 -25.37 12.12 -7.97
N GLN A 138 -24.72 11.22 -8.72
CA GLN A 138 -25.34 10.50 -9.84
C GLN A 138 -26.19 9.31 -9.38
N THR A 139 -25.95 8.78 -8.19
CA THR A 139 -26.71 7.64 -7.64
C THR A 139 -28.05 8.09 -7.02
N ALA A 140 -28.19 9.38 -6.67
CA ALA A 140 -29.43 9.94 -6.12
C ALA A 140 -30.48 10.38 -7.17
N GLY A 141 -30.13 10.41 -8.47
CA GLY A 141 -31.00 10.91 -9.55
C GLY A 141 -31.74 9.84 -10.38
N GLY A 142 -31.54 8.56 -10.10
CA GLY A 142 -32.03 7.44 -10.93
C GLY A 142 -33.16 6.61 -10.31
N SER A 143 -34.29 7.21 -9.97
CA SER A 143 -35.54 6.45 -9.78
C SER A 143 -36.77 7.32 -10.07
N ALA A 144 -37.21 7.33 -11.33
CA ALA A 144 -38.54 7.76 -11.71
C ALA A 144 -39.09 6.92 -12.90
N ALA A 145 -40.19 6.22 -12.61
CA ALA A 145 -41.27 5.72 -13.47
C ALA A 145 -41.08 4.49 -14.39
N SER A 146 -41.76 3.39 -14.05
CA SER A 146 -43.00 3.03 -14.78
C SER A 146 -43.95 2.19 -13.90
N GLU A 147 -45.18 2.70 -13.72
CA GLU A 147 -46.34 1.97 -13.19
C GLU A 147 -47.06 1.24 -14.33
N GLY A 148 -47.59 0.04 -14.02
CA GLY A 148 -48.49 -0.71 -14.89
C GLY A 148 -48.88 -2.06 -14.27
N ALA A 149 -49.90 -2.05 -13.40
CA ALA A 149 -50.61 -3.24 -12.89
C ALA A 149 -51.62 -3.77 -13.97
N PRO A 150 -52.26 -4.97 -13.89
CA PRO A 150 -53.01 -5.45 -12.71
C PRO A 150 -52.92 -6.96 -12.37
N ALA A 151 -53.60 -7.29 -11.28
CA ALA A 151 -53.63 -8.52 -10.49
C ALA A 151 -54.40 -9.73 -11.06
N SER A 152 -53.98 -10.94 -10.64
CA SER A 152 -54.75 -12.18 -10.32
C SER A 152 -53.77 -13.37 -10.37
N SER A 153 -53.77 -14.42 -9.56
CA SER A 153 -54.63 -14.94 -8.49
C SER A 153 -53.94 -16.18 -7.87
N VAL A 154 -54.08 -16.37 -6.55
CA VAL A 154 -54.01 -17.62 -5.74
C VAL A 154 -53.08 -18.80 -6.15
N SER A 155 -52.25 -19.27 -5.21
CA SER A 155 -52.61 -20.41 -4.34
C SER A 155 -51.50 -20.76 -3.33
N ALA A 156 -51.93 -21.19 -2.15
CA ALA A 156 -51.16 -21.57 -0.98
C ALA A 156 -50.65 -23.03 -1.03
N ALA A 157 -49.85 -23.36 0.00
CA ALA A 157 -49.48 -24.68 0.57
C ALA A 157 -47.98 -25.02 0.43
N ALA A 158 -47.26 -25.55 1.41
CA ALA A 158 -47.47 -25.84 2.83
C ALA A 158 -46.10 -26.25 3.45
N ALA A 159 -45.94 -25.97 4.75
CA ALA A 159 -45.18 -26.71 5.79
C ALA A 159 -43.83 -27.42 5.48
N SER A 160 -42.74 -26.91 6.10
CA SER A 160 -41.81 -27.52 7.12
C SER A 160 -41.56 -29.05 7.19
N PRO A 161 -40.56 -29.55 7.97
CA PRO A 161 -39.20 -29.08 8.32
C PRO A 161 -38.14 -30.24 8.39
N SER A 162 -36.97 -29.94 8.98
CA SER A 162 -36.11 -30.79 9.85
C SER A 162 -34.75 -31.34 9.33
N GLU A 163 -33.71 -30.84 10.03
CA GLU A 163 -32.53 -31.53 10.60
C GLU A 163 -31.52 -32.23 9.67
N ARG A 164 -30.22 -31.99 9.84
CA ARG A 164 -29.42 -32.34 11.05
C ARG A 164 -28.12 -31.54 11.11
#